data_AF-A0A961P1Q9-F1
#
_entry.id   AF-A0A961P1Q9-F1
#
_cell.length_a   1.000
_cell.length_b   1.000
_cell.length_c   1.000
_cell.angle_alpha   90.00
_cell.angle_beta   90.00
_cell.angle_gamma   90.00
#
_symmetry.space_group_name_H-M   'P 1'
#
loop_
_entity.id
_entity.type
_entity.pdbx_description
1 polymer ?
#
loop_
_entity_poly.entity_id
_entity_poly.type
_entity_poly.pdbx_seq_one_letter_code
_entity_poly.pdbx_strand_id
1 'polypeptide(L)'
;MNEFTSFNPTGAEVQSPETMPHSIEAEQQLLGALLTNNDVYDRVAAIIKPRHFYDPVHQRIFEVAASRISKNALASPVTLKAFFEGDAGLAELGGPAYLARLAGSAVSSFAVRDYAQMLYDLAVRRDLISLGRDISARAGKVDIASEPREQIVAAEQALYKLAEQGQTEGGFQSFLKAVTDAVNVANAAYQREGGLAGISTGLM
;
A
#
# COMPACT_ATOMS: atom_id res chain seq x y z
N MET A 1 -1.43 0.64 -50.21
CA MET A 1 -0.69 0.18 -49.02
C MET A 1 -1.73 -0.29 -48.05
N ASN A 2 -1.78 -1.59 -47.79
CA ASN A 2 -2.85 -2.22 -47.01
C ASN A 2 -2.71 -1.87 -45.53
N GLU A 3 -3.79 -1.33 -44.95
CA GLU A 3 -4.00 -1.26 -43.51
C GLU A 3 -4.13 -2.68 -42.97
N PHE A 4 -3.15 -3.11 -42.18
CA PHE A 4 -3.28 -4.31 -41.37
C PHE A 4 -4.02 -3.92 -40.09
N THR A 5 -5.32 -4.19 -40.06
CA THR A 5 -6.12 -4.23 -38.84
C THR A 5 -5.65 -5.43 -38.01
N SER A 6 -4.75 -5.21 -37.05
CA SER A 6 -4.42 -6.22 -36.05
C SER A 6 -5.58 -6.35 -35.08
N PHE A 7 -6.36 -7.42 -35.24
CA PHE A 7 -7.31 -7.90 -34.25
C PHE A 7 -6.55 -8.29 -32.97
N ASN A 8 -6.88 -7.65 -31.85
CA ASN A 8 -6.39 -8.03 -30.52
C ASN A 8 -7.54 -8.71 -29.73
N PRO A 9 -7.55 -10.06 -29.61
CA PRO A 9 -8.63 -10.79 -28.94
C PRO A 9 -8.51 -10.81 -27.40
N THR A 10 -7.56 -10.09 -26.81
CA THR A 10 -7.42 -9.98 -25.35
C THR A 10 -7.23 -8.51 -25.00
N GLY A 11 -8.28 -7.86 -24.51
CA GLY A 11 -8.34 -6.43 -24.19
C GLY A 11 -7.46 -6.00 -23.00
N ALA A 12 -6.23 -6.49 -22.91
CA ALA A 12 -5.20 -5.89 -22.08
C ALA A 12 -4.51 -4.80 -22.90
N GLU A 13 -5.05 -3.58 -22.84
CA GLU A 13 -4.25 -2.40 -23.12
C GLU A 13 -3.06 -2.45 -22.15
N VAL A 14 -1.87 -2.75 -22.68
CA VAL A 14 -0.63 -2.61 -21.90
C VAL A 14 -0.47 -1.11 -21.68
N GLN A 15 -0.99 -0.64 -20.54
CA GLN A 15 -0.92 0.76 -20.13
C GLN A 15 0.54 1.21 -20.20
N SER A 16 0.77 2.27 -20.96
CA SER A 16 2.05 2.98 -21.07
C SER A 16 2.69 3.20 -19.68
N PRO A 17 4.02 3.33 -19.58
CA PRO A 17 4.70 3.62 -18.31
C PRO A 17 4.24 4.90 -17.58
N GLU A 18 3.32 5.69 -18.14
CA GLU A 18 2.92 7.00 -17.63
C GLU A 18 1.76 7.04 -16.61
N THR A 19 1.01 5.96 -16.38
CA THR A 19 -0.11 6.02 -15.42
C THR A 19 -0.12 4.85 -14.45
N MET A 20 0.90 4.81 -13.58
CA MET A 20 0.82 4.04 -12.34
C MET A 20 -0.44 4.47 -11.56
N PRO A 21 -1.23 3.55 -10.96
CA PRO A 21 -2.43 3.91 -10.22
C PRO A 21 -2.15 4.90 -9.09
N HIS A 22 -2.79 6.06 -9.12
CA HIS A 22 -2.62 7.12 -8.13
C HIS A 22 -3.88 7.99 -8.02
N SER A 23 -3.99 8.75 -6.94
CA SER A 23 -5.00 9.81 -6.78
C SER A 23 -4.38 10.95 -5.97
N ILE A 24 -3.96 12.00 -6.67
CA ILE A 24 -3.37 13.19 -6.04
C ILE A 24 -4.40 13.88 -5.16
N GLU A 25 -5.67 13.88 -5.55
CA GLU A 25 -6.77 14.47 -4.81
C GLU A 25 -6.95 13.79 -3.45
N ALA A 26 -6.92 12.46 -3.39
CA ALA A 26 -7.02 11.72 -2.13
C ALA A 26 -5.81 12.00 -1.21
N GLU A 27 -4.60 12.09 -1.78
CA GLU A 27 -3.40 12.49 -1.03
C GLU A 27 -3.55 13.88 -0.43
N GLN A 28 -4.01 14.85 -1.22
CA GLN A 28 -4.22 16.23 -0.78
C GLN A 28 -5.29 16.31 0.32
N GLN A 29 -6.41 15.59 0.17
CA GLN A 29 -7.47 15.55 1.19
C GLN A 29 -6.97 14.96 2.50
N LEU A 30 -6.21 13.86 2.44
CA LEU A 30 -5.67 13.21 3.64
C LEU A 30 -4.61 14.09 4.32
N LEU A 31 -3.68 14.67 3.58
CA LEU A 31 -2.68 15.59 4.12
C LEU A 31 -3.32 16.85 4.69
N GLY A 32 -4.30 17.42 4.00
CA GLY A 32 -5.06 18.56 4.48
C GLY A 32 -5.75 18.27 5.81
N ALA A 33 -6.43 17.12 5.91
CA ALA A 33 -7.08 16.70 7.14
C ALA A 33 -6.06 16.52 8.29
N LEU A 34 -4.91 15.89 8.00
CA LEU A 34 -3.85 15.68 8.98
C LEU A 34 -3.25 17.00 9.50
N LEU A 35 -3.00 17.96 8.60
CA LEU A 35 -2.41 19.27 8.94
C LEU A 35 -3.37 20.20 9.69
N THR A 36 -4.68 19.95 9.58
CA THR A 36 -5.72 20.71 10.30
C THR A 36 -6.11 20.06 11.62
N ASN A 37 -6.12 18.73 11.70
CA ASN A 37 -6.44 17.98 12.89
C ASN A 37 -5.48 16.80 13.06
N ASN A 38 -4.49 16.91 13.96
CA ASN A 38 -3.52 15.86 14.20
C ASN A 38 -4.11 14.61 14.88
N ASP A 39 -5.29 14.69 15.52
CA ASP A 39 -5.96 13.54 16.17
C ASP A 39 -6.42 12.47 15.17
N VAL A 40 -6.47 12.80 13.88
CA VAL A 40 -6.75 11.83 12.83
C VAL A 40 -5.58 10.88 12.58
N TYR A 41 -4.37 11.24 13.02
CA TYR A 41 -3.14 10.51 12.72
C TYR A 41 -3.19 9.06 13.17
N ASP A 42 -3.66 8.78 14.39
CA ASP A 42 -3.69 7.40 14.93
C ASP A 42 -4.54 6.46 14.05
N ARG A 43 -5.62 6.98 13.46
CA ARG A 43 -6.49 6.22 12.56
C ARG A 43 -5.84 5.97 11.20
N VAL A 44 -4.99 6.89 10.76
CA VAL A 44 -4.33 6.87 9.44
C VAL A 44 -3.03 6.06 9.48
N ALA A 45 -2.24 6.21 10.55
CA ALA A 45 -0.95 5.56 10.74
C ALA A 45 -1.06 4.02 10.81
N ALA A 46 -2.23 3.50 11.18
CA ALA A 46 -2.53 2.07 11.13
C ALA A 46 -2.68 1.51 9.70
N ILE A 47 -2.95 2.37 8.71
CA ILE A 47 -3.31 1.97 7.33
C ILE A 47 -2.21 2.34 6.36
N ILE A 48 -1.65 3.55 6.45
CA ILE A 48 -0.70 4.07 5.48
C ILE A 48 0.66 4.43 6.07
N LYS A 49 1.69 4.29 5.21
CA LYS A 49 3.07 4.70 5.44
C LYS A 49 3.46 5.73 4.38
N PRO A 50 4.53 6.53 4.59
CA PRO A 50 4.98 7.51 3.61
C PRO A 50 5.11 6.94 2.19
N ARG A 51 5.70 5.74 2.04
CA ARG A 51 5.86 5.05 0.74
C ARG A 51 4.56 4.78 -0.05
N HIS A 52 3.38 4.87 0.59
CA HIS A 52 2.10 4.63 -0.08
C HIS A 52 1.58 5.85 -0.84
N PHE A 53 2.16 7.03 -0.65
CA PHE A 53 1.86 8.19 -1.51
C PHE A 53 2.58 8.02 -2.85
N TYR A 54 1.95 8.46 -3.92
CA TYR A 54 2.53 8.50 -5.26
C TYR A 54 3.43 9.72 -5.44
N ASP A 55 2.99 10.89 -4.97
CA ASP A 55 3.76 12.13 -5.11
C ASP A 55 4.92 12.18 -4.07
N PRO A 56 6.18 12.31 -4.51
CA PRO A 56 7.33 12.35 -3.59
C PRO A 56 7.29 13.52 -2.59
N VAL A 57 6.68 14.66 -2.93
CA VAL A 57 6.49 15.78 -2.01
C VAL A 57 5.48 15.39 -0.94
N HIS A 58 4.37 14.74 -1.31
CA HIS A 58 3.38 14.26 -0.35
C HIS A 58 3.95 13.18 0.60
N GLN A 59 4.78 12.27 0.09
CA GLN A 59 5.52 11.31 0.92
C GLN A 59 6.30 12.04 2.03
N ARG A 60 7.09 13.05 1.66
CA ARG A 60 7.89 13.84 2.61
C ARG A 60 7.03 14.62 3.59
N ILE A 61 5.94 15.24 3.14
CA ILE A 61 5.01 15.97 4.02
C ILE A 61 4.43 15.03 5.08
N PHE A 62 3.95 13.86 4.68
CA PHE A 62 3.42 12.87 5.62
C PHE A 62 4.49 12.40 6.60
N GLU A 63 5.70 12.10 6.13
CA GLU A 63 6.82 11.66 6.96
C GLU A 63 7.19 12.69 8.05
N VAL A 64 7.34 13.96 7.67
CA VAL A 64 7.66 15.03 8.63
C VAL A 64 6.50 15.23 9.62
N ALA A 65 5.25 15.23 9.14
CA ALA A 65 4.08 15.35 10.00
C ALA A 65 4.00 14.19 11.01
N ALA A 66 4.12 12.96 10.54
CA ALA A 66 4.13 11.74 11.35
C ALA A 66 5.24 11.76 12.42
N SER A 67 6.45 12.19 12.04
CA SER A 67 7.59 12.31 12.98
C SER A 67 7.34 13.34 14.07
N ARG A 68 6.65 14.45 13.76
CA ARG A 68 6.30 15.47 14.75
C ARG A 68 5.19 14.98 15.69
N ILE A 69 4.11 14.42 15.13
CA ILE A 69 2.96 13.96 15.90
C ILE A 69 3.37 12.84 16.87
N SER A 70 4.21 11.90 16.42
CA SER A 70 4.75 10.84 17.29
C SER A 70 5.63 11.36 18.44
N LYS A 71 6.18 12.57 18.32
CA LYS A 71 6.90 13.28 19.38
C LYS A 71 6.01 14.23 20.20
N ASN A 72 4.68 14.09 20.10
CA ASN A 72 3.69 14.99 20.70
C ASN A 72 3.88 16.47 20.31
N ALA A 73 4.45 16.74 19.12
CA ALA A 73 4.61 18.09 18.60
C ALA A 73 3.55 18.36 17.52
N LEU A 74 2.94 19.56 17.58
CA LEU A 74 1.97 20.01 16.58
C LEU A 74 2.59 19.94 15.17
N ALA A 75 1.86 19.33 14.24
CA ALA A 75 2.12 19.34 12.81
C ALA A 75 1.05 20.20 12.12
N SER A 76 1.48 21.31 11.53
CA SER A 76 0.63 22.29 10.85
C SER A 76 1.41 22.97 9.74
N PRO A 77 0.76 23.69 8.81
CA PRO A 77 1.47 24.37 7.71
C PRO A 77 2.59 25.29 8.20
N VAL A 78 2.36 25.99 9.31
CA VAL A 78 3.34 26.91 9.92
C VAL A 78 4.53 26.15 10.51
N THR A 79 4.27 25.05 11.21
CA THR A 79 5.34 24.29 11.89
C THR A 79 6.14 23.42 10.94
N LEU A 80 5.56 22.99 9.82
CA LEU A 80 6.26 22.23 8.79
C LEU A 80 7.10 23.12 7.86
N LYS A 81 6.75 24.40 7.70
CA LYS A 81 7.45 25.33 6.79
C LYS A 81 8.97 25.25 6.89
N ALA A 82 9.52 25.27 8.11
CA ALA A 82 10.97 25.25 8.34
C ALA A 82 11.66 23.96 7.84
N PHE A 83 10.95 22.84 7.77
CA PHE A 83 11.48 21.56 7.29
C PHE A 83 11.52 21.47 5.76
N PHE A 84 10.81 22.37 5.08
CA PHE A 84 10.74 22.42 3.62
C PHE A 84 11.35 23.70 3.03
N GLU A 85 12.13 24.44 3.83
CA GLU A 85 12.92 25.54 3.29
C GLU A 85 13.95 25.00 2.30
N GLY A 86 13.86 25.43 1.04
CA GLY A 86 14.73 24.97 -0.04
C GLY A 86 14.37 23.60 -0.63
N ASP A 87 13.22 22.99 -0.27
CA ASP A 87 12.74 21.79 -0.96
C ASP A 87 12.31 22.16 -2.39
N ALA A 88 13.05 21.64 -3.38
CA ALA A 88 12.82 21.94 -4.80
C ALA A 88 11.44 21.46 -5.28
N GLY A 89 10.99 20.28 -4.83
CA GLY A 89 9.69 19.73 -5.22
C GLY A 89 8.54 20.54 -4.62
N LEU A 90 8.64 20.97 -3.36
CA LEU A 90 7.65 21.86 -2.78
C LEU A 90 7.66 23.23 -3.46
N ALA A 91 8.83 23.74 -3.86
CA ALA A 91 8.95 25.01 -4.59
C ALA A 91 8.18 24.97 -5.92
N GLU A 92 8.24 23.88 -6.67
CA GLU A 92 7.44 23.66 -7.89
C GLU A 92 5.93 23.68 -7.63
N LEU A 93 5.49 23.21 -6.46
CA LEU A 93 4.10 23.25 -6.01
C LEU A 93 3.68 24.60 -5.39
N GLY A 94 4.50 25.65 -5.50
CA GLY A 94 4.22 26.98 -4.94
C GLY A 94 4.79 27.22 -3.53
N GLY A 95 5.76 26.40 -3.12
CA GLY A 95 6.53 26.55 -1.89
C GLY A 95 5.70 26.37 -0.62
N PRO A 96 6.08 27.02 0.49
CA PRO A 96 5.37 26.91 1.78
C PRO A 96 3.87 27.24 1.72
N ALA A 97 3.43 28.05 0.75
CA ALA A 97 2.01 28.34 0.56
C ALA A 97 1.20 27.10 0.16
N TYR A 98 1.84 26.08 -0.43
CA TYR A 98 1.21 24.80 -0.74
C TYR A 98 0.68 24.09 0.51
N LEU A 99 1.43 24.09 1.61
CA LEU A 99 0.99 23.48 2.87
C LEU A 99 -0.29 24.15 3.41
N ALA A 100 -0.42 25.46 3.25
CA ALA A 100 -1.62 26.19 3.63
C ALA A 100 -2.81 25.85 2.71
N ARG A 101 -2.56 25.69 1.40
CA ARG A 101 -3.58 25.23 0.44
C ARG A 101 -4.09 23.83 0.76
N LEU A 102 -3.20 22.89 1.10
CA LEU A 102 -3.57 21.55 1.55
C LEU A 102 -4.52 21.63 2.74
N ALA A 103 -4.12 22.33 3.81
CA ALA A 103 -4.94 22.49 5.00
C ALA A 103 -6.31 23.14 4.71
N GLY A 104 -6.36 24.16 3.84
CA GLY A 104 -7.59 24.83 3.45
C GLY A 104 -8.51 24.02 2.52
N SER A 105 -7.95 23.03 1.80
CA SER A 105 -8.70 22.14 0.91
C SER A 105 -9.33 20.93 1.60
N ALA A 106 -9.08 20.75 2.90
CA ALA A 106 -9.58 19.62 3.67
C ALA A 106 -11.10 19.70 3.85
N VAL A 107 -11.85 18.81 3.19
CA VAL A 107 -13.32 18.84 3.19
C VAL A 107 -13.90 18.21 4.47
N SER A 108 -13.31 17.11 4.96
CA SER A 108 -13.82 16.42 6.15
C SER A 108 -12.80 15.47 6.79
N SER A 109 -12.58 15.62 8.10
CA SER A 109 -11.75 14.69 8.89
C SER A 109 -12.41 13.32 9.08
N PHE A 110 -13.70 13.16 8.77
CA PHE A 110 -14.41 11.88 8.94
C PHE A 110 -14.06 10.88 7.84
N ALA A 111 -13.82 11.35 6.60
CA ALA A 111 -13.48 10.52 5.45
C ALA A 111 -12.00 10.12 5.37
N VAL A 112 -11.18 10.56 6.33
CA VAL A 112 -9.71 10.37 6.30
C VAL A 112 -9.31 8.88 6.25
N ARG A 113 -10.09 8.00 6.87
CA ARG A 113 -9.87 6.55 6.83
C ARG A 113 -10.10 5.98 5.42
N ASP A 114 -11.13 6.45 4.73
CA ASP A 114 -11.46 6.00 3.38
C ASP A 114 -10.40 6.47 2.38
N TYR A 115 -9.90 7.71 2.54
CA TYR A 115 -8.76 8.18 1.75
C TYR A 115 -7.50 7.35 2.05
N ALA A 116 -7.20 7.05 3.31
CA ALA A 116 -6.06 6.21 3.67
C ALA A 116 -6.16 4.82 3.03
N GLN A 117 -7.33 4.18 3.10
CA GLN A 117 -7.55 2.87 2.48
C GLN A 117 -7.41 2.93 0.96
N MET A 118 -7.99 3.95 0.31
CA MET A 118 -7.87 4.15 -1.12
C MET A 118 -6.40 4.30 -1.55
N LEU A 119 -5.60 5.11 -0.84
CA LEU A 119 -4.18 5.28 -1.12
C LEU A 119 -3.39 3.99 -0.91
N TYR A 120 -3.72 3.24 0.14
CA TYR A 120 -3.15 1.92 0.40
C TYR A 120 -3.42 0.96 -0.77
N ASP A 121 -4.66 0.83 -1.21
CA ASP A 121 -5.05 -0.04 -2.31
C ASP A 121 -4.36 0.36 -3.63
N LEU A 122 -4.24 1.66 -3.89
CA LEU A 122 -3.50 2.18 -5.04
C LEU A 122 -2.01 1.85 -4.94
N ALA A 123 -1.41 1.95 -3.76
CA ALA A 123 -0.01 1.57 -3.54
C ALA A 123 0.23 0.08 -3.79
N VAL A 124 -0.65 -0.80 -3.28
CA VAL A 124 -0.54 -2.24 -3.55
C VAL A 124 -0.64 -2.54 -5.04
N ARG A 125 -1.53 -1.85 -5.78
CA ARG A 125 -1.62 -1.99 -7.23
C ARG A 125 -0.32 -1.57 -7.93
N ARG A 126 0.32 -0.48 -7.48
CA ARG A 126 1.63 -0.06 -8.00
C ARG A 126 2.72 -1.10 -7.73
N ASP A 127 2.74 -1.68 -6.53
CA ASP A 127 3.70 -2.73 -6.17
C ASP A 127 3.48 -3.99 -7.01
N LEU A 128 2.23 -4.40 -7.24
CA LEU A 128 1.89 -5.52 -8.13
C LEU A 128 2.33 -5.28 -9.58
N ILE A 129 2.10 -4.08 -10.11
CA ILE A 129 2.53 -3.71 -11.47
C ILE A 129 4.06 -3.76 -11.57
N SER A 130 4.76 -3.23 -10.57
CA SER A 130 6.22 -3.21 -10.52
C SER A 130 6.78 -4.63 -10.48
N LEU A 131 6.22 -5.50 -9.62
CA LEU A 131 6.58 -6.91 -9.55
C LEU A 131 6.31 -7.65 -10.87
N GLY A 132 5.18 -7.41 -11.52
CA GLY A 132 4.88 -7.98 -12.83
C GLY A 132 5.92 -7.59 -13.89
N ARG A 133 6.31 -6.30 -13.92
CA ARG A 133 7.37 -5.79 -14.81
C ARG A 133 8.72 -6.46 -14.52
N ASP A 134 9.07 -6.62 -13.26
CA ASP A 134 10.32 -7.27 -12.84
C ASP A 134 10.35 -8.75 -13.25
N ILE A 135 9.25 -9.48 -13.05
CA ILE A 135 9.11 -10.89 -13.47
C ILE A 135 9.27 -10.99 -14.98
N SER A 136 8.55 -10.17 -15.76
CA SER A 136 8.66 -10.15 -17.22
C SER A 136 10.07 -9.80 -17.70
N ALA A 137 10.72 -8.82 -17.07
CA ALA A 137 12.06 -8.39 -17.43
C ALA A 137 13.14 -9.46 -17.13
N ARG A 138 12.97 -10.24 -16.06
CA ARG A 138 13.85 -11.38 -15.74
C ARG A 138 13.62 -12.55 -16.70
N ALA A 139 12.36 -12.91 -16.96
CA ALA A 139 12.02 -14.00 -17.86
C ALA A 139 12.48 -13.76 -19.31
N GLY A 140 12.53 -12.49 -19.74
CA GLY A 140 13.03 -12.11 -21.06
C GLY A 140 14.55 -12.19 -21.24
N LYS A 141 15.33 -12.36 -20.15
CA LYS A 141 16.79 -12.48 -20.20
C LYS A 141 17.20 -13.95 -20.11
N VAL A 142 17.85 -14.45 -21.16
CA VAL A 142 18.45 -15.79 -21.15
C VAL A 142 19.85 -15.69 -20.55
N ASP A 143 19.99 -16.12 -19.29
CA ASP A 143 21.25 -16.16 -18.55
C ASP A 143 21.47 -17.57 -17.97
N ILE A 144 22.67 -18.11 -18.13
CA ILE A 144 23.07 -19.44 -17.65
C ILE A 144 23.05 -19.49 -16.12
N ALA A 145 23.26 -18.36 -15.45
CA ALA A 145 23.22 -18.27 -13.98
C ALA A 145 21.80 -18.10 -13.40
N SER A 146 20.76 -17.97 -14.24
CA SER A 146 19.39 -17.66 -13.80
C SER A 146 18.41 -18.72 -14.29
N GLU A 147 18.45 -19.89 -13.66
CA GLU A 147 17.57 -21.02 -13.98
C GLU A 147 16.08 -20.65 -13.81
N PRO A 148 15.18 -21.09 -14.71
CA PRO A 148 13.75 -20.75 -14.64
C PRO A 148 13.10 -21.09 -13.30
N ARG A 149 13.54 -22.16 -12.63
CA ARG A 149 13.04 -22.55 -11.30
C ARG A 149 13.37 -21.51 -10.22
N GLU A 150 14.56 -20.95 -10.24
CA GLU A 150 14.96 -19.92 -9.27
C GLU A 150 14.18 -18.62 -9.49
N GLN A 151 13.86 -18.30 -10.74
CA GLN A 151 13.02 -17.15 -11.08
C GLN A 151 11.59 -17.29 -10.52
N ILE A 152 11.01 -18.49 -10.59
CA ILE A 152 9.70 -18.79 -9.98
C ILE A 152 9.75 -18.60 -8.47
N VAL A 153 10.74 -19.19 -7.79
CA VAL A 153 10.90 -19.06 -6.33
C VAL A 153 11.07 -17.59 -5.92
N ALA A 154 11.85 -16.81 -6.66
CA ALA A 154 12.03 -15.39 -6.39
C ALA A 154 10.72 -14.59 -6.55
N ALA A 155 9.91 -14.92 -7.56
CA ALA A 155 8.61 -14.30 -7.79
C ALA A 155 7.62 -14.64 -6.66
N GLU A 156 7.55 -15.92 -6.23
CA GLU A 156 6.73 -16.36 -5.11
C GLU A 156 7.10 -15.64 -3.81
N GLN A 157 8.39 -15.52 -3.51
CA GLN A 157 8.87 -14.79 -2.34
C GLN A 157 8.50 -13.30 -2.38
N ALA A 158 8.56 -12.67 -3.55
CA ALA A 158 8.18 -11.27 -3.72
C ALA A 158 6.66 -11.08 -3.54
N LEU A 159 5.84 -11.97 -4.10
CA LEU A 159 4.38 -11.97 -3.89
C LEU A 159 4.02 -12.19 -2.43
N TYR A 160 4.71 -13.12 -1.75
CA TYR A 160 4.49 -13.38 -0.33
C TYR A 160 4.77 -12.15 0.52
N LYS A 161 5.91 -11.48 0.30
CA LYS A 161 6.26 -10.22 0.99
C LYS A 161 5.20 -9.13 0.76
N LEU A 162 4.67 -9.03 -0.45
CA LEU A 162 3.63 -8.06 -0.76
C LEU A 162 2.30 -8.38 -0.05
N ALA A 163 1.96 -9.66 0.07
CA ALA A 163 0.79 -10.11 0.82
C ALA A 163 0.92 -9.84 2.33
N GLU A 164 2.11 -10.04 2.92
CA GLU A 164 2.37 -9.71 4.33
C GLU A 164 2.29 -8.20 4.60
N GLN A 165 2.76 -7.38 3.67
CA GLN A 165 2.71 -5.91 3.82
C GLN A 165 1.29 -5.34 3.93
N GLY A 166 0.29 -6.07 3.42
CA GLY A 166 -1.13 -5.71 3.58
C GLY A 166 -1.83 -6.32 4.77
N GLN A 167 -1.23 -7.32 5.41
CA GLN A 167 -1.70 -7.84 6.67
C GLN A 167 -1.10 -7.05 7.85
N THR A 168 -1.33 -5.74 7.88
CA THR A 168 -1.28 -5.02 9.16
C THR A 168 -2.59 -5.24 9.97
N GLU A 169 -3.52 -6.04 9.44
CA GLU A 169 -4.77 -6.45 10.11
C GLU A 169 -4.68 -7.76 10.93
N GLY A 170 -3.47 -8.30 11.12
CA GLY A 170 -3.20 -9.29 12.16
C GLY A 170 -2.96 -8.61 13.51
N GLY A 171 -3.81 -7.68 13.94
CA GLY A 171 -3.75 -7.17 15.32
C GLY A 171 -3.77 -8.33 16.32
N PHE A 172 -3.20 -8.15 17.51
CA PHE A 172 -3.18 -9.17 18.57
C PHE A 172 -4.54 -9.87 18.64
N GLN A 173 -4.60 -11.14 18.25
CA GLN A 173 -5.80 -11.92 18.51
C GLN A 173 -5.93 -12.01 20.03
N SER A 174 -7.08 -11.60 20.56
CA SER A 174 -7.33 -11.82 21.98
C SER A 174 -7.27 -13.32 22.24
N PHE A 175 -6.67 -13.71 23.37
CA PHE A 175 -6.59 -15.12 23.77
C PHE A 175 -7.96 -15.80 23.72
N LEU A 176 -9.01 -15.05 24.08
CA LEU A 176 -10.40 -15.51 24.04
C LEU A 176 -10.87 -15.82 22.61
N LYS A 177 -10.53 -14.97 21.62
CA LYS A 177 -10.82 -15.25 20.20
C LYS A 177 -10.07 -16.48 19.71
N ALA A 178 -8.77 -16.59 20.01
CA ALA A 178 -7.97 -17.74 19.61
C ALA A 178 -8.48 -19.07 20.21
N VAL A 179 -8.88 -19.08 21.49
CA VAL A 179 -9.49 -20.26 22.13
C VAL A 179 -10.84 -20.60 21.52
N THR A 180 -11.67 -19.58 21.22
CA THR A 180 -12.97 -19.79 20.58
C THR A 180 -12.82 -20.39 19.18
N ASP A 181 -11.88 -19.85 18.40
CA ASP A 181 -11.56 -20.34 17.06
C ASP A 181 -11.02 -21.78 17.13
N ALA A 182 -10.15 -22.09 18.10
CA ALA A 182 -9.64 -23.46 18.31
C ALA A 182 -10.75 -24.45 18.69
N VAL A 183 -11.68 -24.08 19.55
CA VAL A 183 -12.85 -24.91 19.92
C VAL A 183 -13.76 -25.13 18.72
N ASN A 184 -13.97 -24.10 17.89
CA ASN A 184 -14.77 -24.21 16.67
C ASN A 184 -14.12 -25.14 15.65
N VAL A 185 -12.80 -25.08 15.48
CA VAL A 185 -12.04 -26.00 14.63
C VAL A 185 -12.13 -27.44 15.16
N ALA A 186 -12.01 -27.64 16.48
CA ALA A 186 -12.14 -28.95 17.11
C ALA A 186 -13.56 -29.53 16.94
N ASN A 187 -14.61 -28.72 17.13
CA ASN A 187 -16.00 -29.11 16.88
C ASN A 187 -16.25 -29.46 15.41
N ALA A 188 -15.72 -28.66 14.48
CA ALA A 188 -15.84 -28.92 13.05
C ALA A 188 -15.08 -30.18 12.60
N ALA A 189 -13.96 -30.51 13.26
CA ALA A 189 -13.25 -31.77 13.07
C ALA A 189 -14.02 -32.96 13.67
N TYR A 190 -14.64 -32.77 14.84
CA TYR A 190 -15.44 -33.81 15.51
C TYR A 190 -16.75 -34.13 14.77
N GLN A 191 -17.39 -33.12 14.18
CA GLN A 191 -18.63 -33.30 13.40
C GLN A 191 -18.42 -33.91 12.02
N ARG A 192 -17.16 -33.99 11.53
CA ARG A 192 -16.84 -34.79 10.34
C ARG A 192 -16.75 -36.24 10.77
N GLU A 193 -17.69 -37.07 10.34
CA GLU A 193 -17.63 -38.52 10.49
C GLU A 193 -16.31 -39.06 9.91
N GLY A 194 -15.35 -39.34 10.79
CA GLY A 194 -14.23 -40.27 10.56
C GLY A 194 -13.11 -39.83 9.62
N GLY A 195 -13.13 -38.64 9.02
CA GLY A 195 -12.05 -38.14 8.18
C GLY A 195 -10.98 -37.42 8.99
N LEU A 196 -9.80 -38.04 9.15
CA LEU A 196 -8.61 -37.44 9.77
C LEU A 196 -8.42 -35.97 9.34
N ALA A 197 -8.28 -35.09 10.33
CA ALA A 197 -7.87 -33.71 10.09
C ALA A 197 -6.36 -33.70 9.77
N GLY A 198 -6.02 -33.95 8.52
CA GLY A 198 -4.65 -33.94 8.03
C GLY A 198 -4.40 -34.94 6.90
N ILE A 199 -3.21 -34.88 6.31
CA ILE A 199 -2.72 -35.89 5.38
C ILE A 199 -2.26 -37.14 6.18
N SER A 200 -2.81 -38.31 5.85
CA SER A 200 -2.39 -39.57 6.48
C SER A 200 -0.94 -39.88 6.09
N THR A 201 -0.06 -40.05 7.07
CA THR A 201 1.33 -40.47 6.85
C THR A 201 1.45 -41.96 6.53
N GLY A 202 0.34 -42.72 6.57
CA GLY A 202 0.29 -44.12 6.17
C GLY A 202 1.08 -45.09 7.07
N LEU A 203 1.49 -44.66 8.27
CA LEU A 203 2.13 -45.53 9.24
C LEU A 203 1.05 -46.31 10.02
N MET A 204 0.88 -47.59 9.68
CA MET A 204 0.30 -48.61 10.56
C MET A 204 1.42 -49.32 11.33
#